data_AF-A0A7C9DTZ7-F1
#
_entry.id   AF-A0A7C9DTZ7-F1
#
_cell.length_a   1.000
_cell.length_b   1.000
_cell.length_c   1.000
_cell.angle_alpha   90.00
_cell.angle_beta   90.00
_cell.angle_gamma   90.00
#
_symmetry.space_group_name_H-M   'P 1'
#
loop_
_entity.id
_entity.type
_entity.pdbx_description
1 polymer ?
#
loop_
_entity_poly.entity_id
_entity_poly.type
_entity_poly.pdbx_seq_one_letter_code
_entity_poly.pdbx_strand_id
1 'polypeptide(L)'
;VGILFEEGPPSPLLTMLKPQLDELAKKPCEGHQEEVAVPTFASSFLRRRPRRYYRYMGSLTTPPCTEKVLWNVLAKVKTISKDQVALLKATVCGANKENARPTQPLNGRIV
;
A
#
# COMPACT_ATOMS: atom_id res chain seq x y z
N VAL A 1 -2.24 -0.37 9.85
CA VAL A 1 -3.58 0.04 9.35
C VAL A 1 -3.60 -0.20 7.85
N GLY A 2 -4.62 -0.87 7.32
CA GLY A 2 -4.80 -1.12 5.89
C GLY A 2 -5.87 -0.23 5.28
N ILE A 3 -5.63 0.24 4.05
CA ILE A 3 -6.58 1.04 3.26
C ILE A 3 -6.75 0.32 1.93
N LEU A 4 -8.00 0.04 1.56
CA LEU A 4 -8.33 -0.57 0.27
C LEU A 4 -8.60 0.52 -0.77
N PHE A 5 -8.23 0.22 -2.01
CA PHE A 5 -8.46 1.10 -3.14
C PHE A 5 -9.21 0.34 -4.25
N GLU A 6 -10.11 1.03 -4.92
CA GLU A 6 -10.74 0.60 -6.17
C GLU A 6 -10.36 1.56 -7.30
N GLU A 7 -10.43 1.07 -8.55
CA GLU A 7 -10.16 1.92 -9.71
C GLU A 7 -11.18 3.06 -9.80
N GLY A 8 -10.70 4.28 -10.01
CA GLY A 8 -11.54 5.47 -10.08
C GLY A 8 -10.71 6.75 -10.24
N PRO A 9 -11.22 7.90 -9.76
CA PRO A 9 -10.48 9.16 -9.78
C PRO A 9 -9.11 9.05 -9.06
N PRO A 10 -8.08 9.78 -9.54
CA PRO A 10 -6.74 9.74 -8.96
C PRO A 10 -6.72 10.05 -7.47
N SER A 11 -5.94 9.27 -6.72
CA SER A 11 -5.63 9.53 -5.31
C SER A 11 -4.83 10.83 -5.19
N PRO A 12 -5.24 11.80 -4.36
CA PRO A 12 -4.47 13.03 -4.15
C PRO A 12 -3.06 12.78 -3.62
N LEU A 13 -2.89 11.76 -2.76
CA LEU A 13 -1.57 11.39 -2.20
C LEU A 13 -0.62 10.91 -3.30
N LEU A 14 -1.07 9.99 -4.15
CA LEU A 14 -0.24 9.44 -5.22
C LEU A 14 0.02 10.47 -6.33
N THR A 15 -0.88 11.45 -6.49
CA THR A 15 -0.65 12.61 -7.37
C THR A 15 0.49 13.47 -6.85
N MET A 16 0.52 13.74 -5.54
CA MET A 16 1.61 14.48 -4.90
C MET A 16 2.94 13.74 -4.95
N LEU A 17 2.93 12.40 -4.79
CA LEU A 17 4.13 11.56 -4.84
C LEU A 17 4.58 11.20 -6.28
N LYS A 18 3.86 11.66 -7.29
CA LYS A 18 4.14 11.30 -8.68
C LYS A 18 5.59 11.58 -9.11
N PRO A 19 6.20 12.74 -8.82
CA PRO A 19 7.58 13.02 -9.23
C PRO A 19 8.58 11.99 -8.68
N GLN A 20 8.43 11.60 -7.42
CA GLN A 20 9.29 10.62 -6.75
C GLN A 20 9.09 9.22 -7.32
N LEU A 21 7.84 8.85 -7.61
CA LEU A 21 7.54 7.55 -8.23
C LEU A 21 8.06 7.48 -9.68
N ASP A 22 7.98 8.59 -10.44
CA ASP A 22 8.54 8.67 -11.80
C ASP A 22 10.08 8.58 -11.78
N GLU A 23 10.74 9.12 -10.75
CA GLU A 23 12.19 8.97 -10.55
C GLU A 23 12.57 7.52 -10.25
N LEU A 24 11.89 6.88 -9.29
CA LEU A 24 12.11 5.48 -8.93
C LEU A 24 11.85 4.54 -10.12
N ALA A 25 10.82 4.80 -10.92
CA ALA A 25 10.47 3.98 -12.07
C ALA A 25 11.54 3.98 -13.19
N LYS A 26 12.46 4.96 -13.20
CA LYS A 26 13.57 5.03 -14.17
C LYS A 26 14.82 4.30 -13.68
N LYS A 27 14.91 4.00 -12.39
CA LYS A 27 16.09 3.35 -11.82
C LYS A 27 16.13 1.87 -12.21
N PRO A 28 17.32 1.31 -12.52
CA PRO A 28 17.45 -0.08 -12.91
C PRO A 28 17.20 -1.00 -11.71
N CYS A 29 16.75 -2.22 -12.00
CA CYS A 29 16.48 -3.26 -11.02
C CYS A 29 17.77 -3.93 -10.52
N GLU A 30 18.67 -3.17 -9.89
CA GLU A 30 20.03 -3.63 -9.53
C GLU A 30 20.15 -4.19 -8.10
N GLY A 31 19.03 -4.54 -7.45
CA GLY A 31 19.04 -5.20 -6.15
C GLY A 31 19.51 -4.36 -4.96
N HIS A 32 19.78 -3.07 -5.19
CA HIS A 32 20.14 -2.10 -4.16
C HIS A 32 18.89 -1.40 -3.62
N GLN A 33 18.94 -0.97 -2.36
CA GLN A 33 17.89 -0.11 -1.81
C GLN A 33 17.99 1.27 -2.45
N GLU A 34 16.94 1.62 -3.19
CA GLU A 34 16.80 2.95 -3.80
C GLU A 34 15.91 3.82 -2.95
N GLU A 35 16.41 5.01 -2.65
CA GLU A 35 15.69 6.01 -1.88
C GLU A 35 15.52 7.29 -2.70
N VAL A 36 14.42 7.99 -2.45
CA VAL A 36 14.11 9.31 -3.03
C VAL A 36 13.53 10.20 -1.94
N ALA A 37 13.89 11.48 -1.98
CA ALA A 37 13.38 12.44 -1.00
C ALA A 37 11.89 12.73 -1.26
N VAL A 38 11.07 12.45 -0.27
CA VAL A 38 9.62 12.71 -0.31
C VAL A 38 9.33 14.04 0.40
N PRO A 39 8.52 14.94 -0.19
CA PRO A 39 8.14 16.19 0.47
C PRO A 39 7.41 15.93 1.78
N THR A 40 7.47 16.88 2.71
CA THR A 40 6.63 16.81 3.91
C THR A 40 5.16 16.92 3.52
N PHE A 41 4.35 15.97 3.94
CA PHE A 41 2.90 16.01 3.75
C PHE A 41 2.20 15.80 5.08
N ALA A 42 1.12 16.55 5.31
CA ALA A 42 0.32 16.39 6.51
C ALA A 42 -0.32 15.00 6.51
N SER A 43 -0.31 14.32 7.66
CA SER A 43 -1.04 13.05 7.86
C SER A 43 -2.58 13.19 7.74
N SER A 44 -3.07 14.38 7.38
CA SER A 44 -4.48 14.68 7.15
C SER A 44 -5.14 13.80 6.09
N PHE A 45 -4.39 13.28 5.12
CA PHE A 45 -4.89 12.27 4.18
C PHE A 45 -5.33 10.96 4.86
N LEU A 46 -4.82 10.67 6.06
CA LEU A 46 -5.25 9.59 6.96
C LEU A 46 -6.32 10.05 7.96
N ARG A 47 -6.42 11.34 8.26
CA ARG A 47 -7.22 11.90 9.37
C ARG A 47 -8.74 11.88 9.18
N ARG A 48 -9.28 11.29 8.11
CA ARG A 48 -10.71 10.98 8.10
C ARG A 48 -10.95 9.85 9.10
N ARG A 49 -11.27 10.18 10.36
CA ARG A 49 -11.62 9.25 11.45
C ARG A 49 -12.61 8.22 10.90
N PRO A 50 -12.13 7.04 10.49
CA PRO A 50 -12.97 6.09 9.79
C PRO A 50 -13.85 5.45 10.86
N ARG A 51 -15.17 5.66 10.75
CA ARG A 51 -16.14 5.13 11.74
C ARG A 51 -16.32 3.62 11.65
N ARG A 52 -15.85 2.99 10.58
CA ARG A 52 -16.00 1.56 10.30
C ARG A 52 -14.67 0.96 9.84
N TYR A 53 -14.24 -0.09 10.52
CA TYR A 53 -13.04 -0.85 10.22
C TYR A 53 -13.19 -2.28 10.76
N TYR A 54 -12.46 -3.22 10.15
CA TYR A 54 -12.31 -4.58 10.65
C TYR A 54 -11.03 -4.67 11.48
N ARG A 55 -11.05 -5.43 12.58
CA ARG A 55 -9.91 -5.52 13.50
C ARG A 55 -9.62 -6.98 13.83
N TYR A 56 -8.39 -7.41 13.59
CA TYR A 56 -7.99 -8.80 13.87
C TYR A 56 -6.49 -8.90 14.16
N MET A 57 -6.11 -10.00 14.83
CA MET A 57 -4.71 -10.36 15.03
C MET A 57 -4.21 -11.20 13.85
N GLY A 58 -3.09 -10.79 13.26
CA GLY A 58 -2.46 -11.46 12.12
C GLY A 58 -0.94 -11.35 12.16
N SER A 59 -0.33 -11.28 10.99
CA SER A 59 1.11 -11.23 10.81
C SER A 59 1.54 -10.15 9.81
N LEU A 60 2.85 -9.97 9.67
CA LEU A 60 3.44 -9.28 8.52
C LEU A 60 3.12 -10.04 7.22
N THR A 61 2.85 -9.29 6.16
CA THR A 61 2.56 -9.84 4.82
C THR A 61 3.82 -10.16 4.02
N THR A 62 4.99 -9.80 4.55
CA THR A 62 6.32 -10.07 3.99
C THR A 62 7.16 -10.87 5.00
N PRO A 63 8.18 -11.63 4.56
CA PRO A 63 9.13 -12.27 5.46
C PRO A 63 9.71 -11.29 6.48
N PRO A 64 9.89 -11.68 7.75
CA PRO A 64 9.78 -13.05 8.28
C PRO A 64 8.36 -13.46 8.70
N CYS A 65 7.31 -12.78 8.24
CA CYS A 65 5.91 -13.13 8.50
C CYS A 65 5.56 -13.15 10.01
N THR A 66 6.23 -12.33 10.82
CA THR A 66 6.04 -12.29 12.28
C THR A 66 4.59 -12.05 12.64
N GLU A 67 4.07 -12.87 13.57
CA GLU A 67 2.71 -12.80 14.06
C GLU A 67 2.50 -11.68 15.09
N LYS A 68 1.29 -11.67 15.69
CA LYS A 68 0.86 -10.73 16.73
C LYS A 68 0.80 -9.27 16.24
N VAL A 69 0.60 -9.08 14.94
CA VAL A 69 0.33 -7.78 14.33
C VAL A 69 -1.16 -7.48 14.42
N LEU A 70 -1.50 -6.38 15.09
CA LEU A 70 -2.88 -5.91 15.14
C LEU A 70 -3.25 -5.18 13.84
N TRP A 71 -4.06 -5.83 13.02
CA TRP A 71 -4.58 -5.26 11.79
C TRP A 71 -5.84 -4.44 12.06
N ASN A 72 -5.90 -3.25 11.46
CA ASN A 72 -7.10 -2.42 11.37
C ASN A 72 -7.29 -2.10 9.89
N VAL A 73 -8.29 -2.69 9.23
CA VAL A 73 -8.57 -2.50 7.81
C VAL A 73 -9.78 -1.58 7.67
N LEU A 74 -9.60 -0.43 7.04
CA LEU A 74 -10.69 0.55 6.91
C LEU A 74 -11.77 0.03 5.96
N ALA A 75 -13.05 0.12 6.37
CA ALA A 75 -14.17 -0.35 5.57
C ALA A 75 -14.48 0.58 4.38
N LYS A 76 -14.07 1.86 4.46
CA LYS A 76 -14.24 2.80 3.35
C LYS A 76 -13.14 2.57 2.32
N VAL A 77 -13.53 2.09 1.14
CA VAL A 77 -12.67 1.98 -0.03
C VAL A 77 -12.36 3.39 -0.58
N LYS A 78 -11.10 3.64 -0.94
CA LYS A 78 -10.65 4.87 -1.60
C LYS A 78 -10.48 4.63 -3.10
N THR A 79 -10.27 5.68 -3.87
CA THR A 79 -10.07 5.56 -5.32
C THR A 79 -8.61 5.74 -5.70
N ILE A 80 -8.20 5.03 -6.75
CA ILE A 80 -6.89 5.13 -7.39
C ILE A 80 -7.08 5.08 -8.91
N SER A 81 -6.35 5.88 -9.68
CA SER A 81 -6.44 5.79 -11.15
C SER A 81 -5.62 4.62 -11.68
N LYS A 82 -5.98 4.11 -12.86
CA LYS A 82 -5.21 3.07 -13.58
C LYS A 82 -3.75 3.47 -13.77
N ASP A 83 -3.49 4.73 -14.13
CA ASP A 83 -2.14 5.24 -14.33
C ASP A 83 -1.33 5.25 -13.03
N GLN A 84 -1.97 5.52 -11.88
CA GLN A 84 -1.30 5.45 -10.58
C GLN A 84 -0.96 4.02 -10.20
N VAL A 85 -1.83 3.05 -10.50
CA VAL A 85 -1.53 1.62 -10.32
C VAL A 85 -0.36 1.20 -11.20
N ALA A 86 -0.38 1.59 -12.48
CA ALA A 86 0.69 1.29 -13.43
C ALA A 86 2.03 1.90 -12.98
N LEU A 87 2.01 3.14 -12.48
CA LEU A 87 3.20 3.81 -11.96
C LEU A 87 3.78 3.08 -10.75
N LEU A 88 2.93 2.69 -9.78
CA LEU A 88 3.38 1.88 -8.63
C LEU A 88 4.01 0.56 -9.09
N LYS A 89 3.40 -0.14 -10.05
CA LYS A 89 3.96 -1.38 -10.62
C LYS A 89 5.27 -1.16 -11.38
N ALA A 90 5.48 0.02 -11.97
CA ALA A 90 6.72 0.36 -12.66
C ALA A 90 7.89 0.57 -11.68
N THR A 91 7.63 0.96 -10.43
CA THR A 91 8.68 1.13 -9.40
C THR A 91 9.23 -0.18 -8.82
N VAL A 92 8.60 -1.32 -9.11
CA VAL A 92 8.95 -2.63 -8.55
C VAL A 92 9.35 -3.63 -9.62
N CYS A 93 10.28 -4.50 -9.25
CA CYS A 93 10.98 -5.37 -10.21
C CYS A 93 10.44 -6.80 -10.23
N GLY A 94 10.50 -7.43 -11.41
CA GLY A 94 10.25 -8.87 -11.59
C GLY A 94 8.90 -9.33 -11.04
N ALA A 95 8.92 -10.40 -10.25
CA ALA A 95 7.72 -11.00 -9.65
C ALA A 95 7.01 -10.06 -8.65
N ASN A 96 7.68 -9.01 -8.15
CA ASN A 96 7.08 -8.07 -7.20
C ASN A 96 6.13 -7.06 -7.86
N LYS A 97 5.92 -7.12 -9.18
CA LYS A 97 4.85 -6.35 -9.85
C LYS A 97 3.45 -6.77 -9.39
N GLU A 98 3.31 -8.03 -8.97
CA GLU A 98 2.14 -8.55 -8.27
C GLU A 98 2.55 -8.96 -6.84
N ASN A 99 2.79 -7.95 -5.99
CA ASN A 99 3.33 -8.13 -4.64
C ASN A 99 2.29 -8.43 -3.55
N ALA A 100 1.08 -8.84 -3.92
CA ALA A 100 0.04 -9.22 -2.96
C ALA A 100 0.20 -10.68 -2.55
N ARG A 101 0.54 -10.93 -1.28
CA ARG A 101 0.49 -12.28 -0.71
C ARG A 101 -0.96 -12.81 -0.74
N PRO A 102 -1.20 -14.08 -1.13
CA PRO A 102 -2.53 -14.68 -1.10
C PRO A 102 -3.18 -14.61 0.29
N THR A 103 -4.51 -14.64 0.32
CA THR A 103 -5.26 -14.69 1.59
C THR A 103 -4.87 -15.93 2.39
N GLN A 104 -4.82 -15.78 3.71
CA GLN A 104 -4.43 -16.83 4.64
C GLN A 104 -5.67 -17.30 5.42
N PRO A 105 -5.76 -18.59 5.78
CA PRO A 105 -6.93 -19.12 6.47
C PRO A 105 -7.13 -18.45 7.83
N LEU A 106 -8.39 -18.32 8.26
CA LEU A 106 -8.73 -17.68 9.54
C LEU A 106 -8.31 -18.51 10.75
N ASN A 107 -8.22 -19.84 10.63
CA ASN A 107 -7.81 -20.75 11.71
C ASN A 107 -8.57 -20.48 13.03
N GLY A 108 -9.89 -20.28 12.95
CA GLY A 108 -10.76 -20.03 14.11
C GLY A 108 -10.77 -18.59 14.64
N ARG A 109 -10.02 -17.66 14.03
CA ARG A 109 -10.08 -16.24 14.39
C ARG A 109 -11.41 -15.61 13.99
N ILE A 110 -11.97 -14.80 14.89
CA ILE A 110 -13.16 -13.97 14.67
C ILE A 110 -12.69 -12.54 14.32
N VAL A 111 -13.35 -11.88 13.37
CA VAL A 111 -13.02 -10.56 12.82
C VAL A 111 -14.17 -9.59 13.00
#